data_AF-A0A8H7K771-F1
#
_entry.id   AF-A0A8H7K771-F1
#
_cell.length_a   1.000
_cell.length_b   1.000
_cell.length_c   1.000
_cell.angle_alpha   90.00
_cell.angle_beta   90.00
_cell.angle_gamma   90.00
#
_symmetry.space_group_name_H-M   'P 1'
#
loop_
_entity.id
_entity.type
_entity.pdbx_description
1 polymer ?
#
loop_
_entity_poly.entity_id
_entity_poly.type
_entity_poly.pdbx_seq_one_letter_code
_entity_poly.pdbx_strand_id
1 'polypeptide(L)'
;MTSPRNRQAPGEISRETFPLGPLHSTLRSISRELHNGHGFKVVRGVPVDRYTREENIIIYVGLASHVASIRGRQDSSYQGRPADVALAHIKDLTKQFDAHSIGAPAYTTEKQVFHTDAGDIISLFALQSAAEGGESYLSSSWTVYNELAQTRPDLIRTLAEPWAFDEFGKLGPQATPSGHCYTTSHPRMAIRRG
;
A
#
# COMPACT_ATOMS: atom_id res chain seq x y z
N MET A 1 -12.53 -35.73 0.74
CA MET A 1 -13.24 -34.98 -0.32
C MET A 1 -14.30 -34.11 0.34
N THR A 2 -14.02 -32.83 0.54
CA THR A 2 -14.96 -31.85 1.08
C THR A 2 -15.45 -30.93 -0.04
N SER A 3 -16.76 -30.68 -0.01
CA SER A 3 -17.64 -30.07 -1.02
C SER A 3 -17.18 -28.71 -1.60
N PRO A 4 -17.46 -28.40 -2.89
CA PRO A 4 -17.07 -27.16 -3.58
C PRO A 4 -18.07 -26.00 -3.39
N ARG A 5 -18.61 -25.77 -2.19
CA ARG A 5 -19.58 -24.68 -1.94
C ARG A 5 -19.10 -23.76 -0.81
N ASN A 6 -19.07 -22.45 -1.11
CA ASN A 6 -18.62 -21.32 -0.30
C ASN A 6 -17.11 -20.96 -0.30
N ARG A 7 -16.54 -20.72 -1.49
CA ARG A 7 -15.39 -19.80 -1.58
C ARG A 7 -15.94 -18.37 -1.54
N GLN A 8 -15.70 -17.65 -0.46
CA GLN A 8 -15.99 -16.21 -0.37
C GLN A 8 -15.10 -15.45 -1.35
N ALA A 9 -15.66 -14.41 -1.98
CA ALA A 9 -14.84 -13.52 -2.80
C ALA A 9 -13.81 -12.81 -1.90
N PRO A 10 -12.58 -12.56 -2.35
CA PRO A 10 -11.59 -11.86 -1.54
C PRO A 10 -12.07 -10.50 -0.99
N GLY A 11 -12.98 -9.82 -1.70
CA GLY A 11 -13.59 -8.57 -1.23
C GLY A 11 -14.49 -8.71 0.00
N GLU A 12 -14.98 -9.92 0.31
CA GLU A 12 -15.90 -10.20 1.41
C GLU A 12 -15.17 -10.69 2.68
N ILE A 13 -13.84 -10.84 2.61
CA ILE A 13 -13.03 -11.31 3.73
C ILE A 13 -12.90 -10.20 4.79
N SER A 14 -13.36 -10.51 5.99
CA SER A 14 -13.31 -9.68 7.18
C SER A 14 -12.76 -10.45 8.38
N ARG A 15 -12.57 -9.75 9.50
CA ARG A 15 -12.16 -10.37 10.77
C ARG A 15 -13.18 -11.40 11.30
N GLU A 16 -14.45 -11.27 10.92
CA GLU A 16 -15.54 -12.18 11.27
C GLU A 16 -15.51 -13.44 10.41
N THR A 17 -15.22 -13.30 9.11
CA THR A 17 -15.19 -14.43 8.18
C THR A 17 -13.84 -15.14 8.11
N PHE A 18 -12.78 -14.52 8.65
CA PHE A 18 -11.44 -15.08 8.75
C PHE A 18 -10.92 -15.05 10.21
N PRO A 19 -11.53 -15.80 11.14
CA PRO A 19 -11.16 -15.73 12.55
C PRO A 19 -9.74 -16.31 12.80
N LEU A 20 -8.90 -15.53 13.48
CA LEU A 20 -7.50 -15.89 13.76
C LEU A 20 -7.22 -16.24 15.23
N GLY A 21 -8.25 -16.33 16.08
CA GLY A 21 -8.10 -16.67 17.50
C GLY A 21 -7.08 -15.77 18.20
N PRO A 22 -6.08 -16.31 18.92
CA PRO A 22 -5.08 -15.53 19.65
C PRO A 22 -4.28 -14.54 18.79
N LEU A 23 -4.02 -14.89 17.52
CA LEU A 23 -3.24 -14.05 16.58
C LEU A 23 -3.93 -12.71 16.30
N HIS A 24 -5.26 -12.62 16.47
CA HIS A 24 -5.99 -11.36 16.40
C HIS A 24 -5.35 -10.27 17.29
N SER A 25 -5.04 -10.61 18.54
CA SER A 25 -4.50 -9.64 19.51
C SER A 25 -3.14 -9.08 19.09
N THR A 26 -2.29 -9.94 18.51
CA THR A 26 -0.99 -9.56 17.95
C THR A 26 -1.17 -8.61 16.76
N LEU A 27 -2.06 -8.94 15.81
CA LEU A 27 -2.34 -8.09 14.64
C LEU A 27 -2.97 -6.75 15.05
N ARG A 28 -3.81 -6.72 16.10
CA ARG A 28 -4.31 -5.47 16.67
C ARG A 28 -3.21 -4.64 17.33
N SER A 29 -2.20 -5.27 17.90
CA SER A 29 -1.02 -4.55 18.41
C SER A 29 -0.21 -3.95 17.27
N ILE A 30 -0.09 -4.65 16.15
CA ILE A 30 0.55 -4.11 14.94
C ILE A 30 -0.25 -2.91 14.41
N SER A 31 -1.58 -3.00 14.35
CA SER A 31 -2.43 -1.87 13.99
C SER A 31 -2.14 -0.63 14.85
N ARG A 32 -2.02 -0.78 16.17
CA ARG A 32 -1.65 0.33 17.07
C ARG A 32 -0.24 0.85 16.80
N GLU A 33 0.73 -0.02 16.55
CA GLU A 33 2.11 0.36 16.24
C GLU A 33 2.20 1.16 14.93
N LEU A 34 1.39 0.82 13.93
CA LEU A 34 1.36 1.52 12.66
C LEU A 34 0.74 2.93 12.79
N HIS A 35 -0.32 3.10 13.58
CA HIS A 35 -0.97 4.40 13.72
C HIS A 35 -0.28 5.31 14.74
N ASN A 36 0.18 4.74 15.86
CA ASN A 36 0.59 5.50 17.05
C ASN A 36 2.05 5.29 17.46
N GLY A 37 2.74 4.34 16.82
CA GLY A 37 4.14 4.00 17.11
C GLY A 37 5.08 4.50 16.03
N HIS A 38 6.01 3.64 15.60
CA HIS A 38 7.01 3.99 14.60
C HIS A 38 6.45 4.14 13.18
N GLY A 39 5.20 3.73 12.93
CA GLY A 39 4.60 3.79 11.60
C GLY A 39 5.05 2.67 10.65
N PHE A 40 5.71 1.63 11.16
CA PHE A 40 6.21 0.52 10.34
C PHE A 40 6.26 -0.82 11.08
N LYS A 41 5.94 -1.91 10.37
CA LYS A 41 6.11 -3.27 10.87
C LYS A 41 6.33 -4.27 9.74
N VAL A 42 7.20 -5.26 9.99
CA VAL A 42 7.34 -6.46 9.15
C VAL A 42 6.71 -7.64 9.85
N VAL A 43 5.79 -8.33 9.18
CA VAL A 43 5.24 -9.62 9.59
C VAL A 43 5.97 -10.72 8.80
N ARG A 44 6.49 -11.73 9.50
CA ARG A 44 7.22 -12.86 8.91
C ARG A 44 6.58 -14.19 9.31
N GLY A 45 6.89 -15.25 8.57
CA GLY A 45 6.49 -16.62 8.91
C GLY A 45 5.27 -17.14 8.17
N VAL A 46 4.74 -16.41 7.18
CA VAL A 46 3.71 -16.95 6.27
C VAL A 46 4.40 -17.86 5.24
N PRO A 47 4.08 -19.17 5.18
CA PRO A 47 4.77 -20.11 4.30
C PRO A 47 4.16 -20.08 2.90
N VAL A 48 4.42 -19.00 2.16
CA VAL A 48 3.76 -18.68 0.88
C VAL A 48 3.86 -19.80 -0.17
N ASP A 49 4.94 -20.57 -0.18
CA ASP A 49 5.16 -21.67 -1.14
C ASP A 49 4.26 -22.89 -0.90
N ARG A 50 3.59 -22.97 0.26
CA ARG A 50 2.65 -24.07 0.58
C ARG A 50 1.25 -23.84 0.05
N TYR A 51 0.98 -22.66 -0.49
CA TYR A 51 -0.35 -22.22 -0.88
C TYR A 51 -0.39 -21.82 -2.34
N THR A 52 -1.52 -22.05 -2.99
CA THR A 52 -1.80 -21.51 -4.31
C THR A 52 -1.81 -19.98 -4.29
N ARG A 53 -1.77 -19.35 -5.47
CA ARG A 53 -1.84 -17.89 -5.58
C ARG A 53 -3.12 -17.33 -4.96
N GLU A 54 -4.25 -17.99 -5.19
CA GLU A 54 -5.56 -17.60 -4.65
C GLU A 54 -5.59 -17.72 -3.13
N GLU A 55 -5.08 -18.83 -2.57
CA GLU A 55 -4.99 -19.02 -1.11
C GLU A 55 -4.05 -18.00 -0.46
N ASN A 56 -2.94 -17.66 -1.10
CA ASN A 56 -2.05 -16.59 -0.63
C ASN A 56 -2.75 -15.22 -0.61
N ILE A 57 -3.60 -14.91 -1.59
CA ILE A 57 -4.43 -13.70 -1.59
C ILE A 57 -5.41 -13.75 -0.41
N ILE A 58 -6.09 -14.87 -0.19
CA ILE A 58 -7.03 -15.06 0.93
C ILE A 58 -6.31 -14.86 2.28
N ILE A 59 -5.13 -15.47 2.46
CA ILE A 59 -4.31 -15.31 3.67
C ILE A 59 -3.92 -13.85 3.86
N TYR A 60 -3.41 -13.19 2.81
CA TYR A 60 -2.99 -11.80 2.88
C TYR A 60 -4.15 -10.87 3.26
N VAL A 61 -5.27 -11.00 2.56
CA VAL A 61 -6.48 -10.20 2.78
C VAL A 61 -7.06 -10.47 4.18
N GLY A 62 -7.05 -11.72 4.63
CA GLY A 62 -7.45 -12.14 5.96
C GLY A 62 -6.59 -11.49 7.04
N LEU A 63 -5.27 -11.61 6.97
CA LEU A 63 -4.33 -10.94 7.89
C LEU A 63 -4.51 -9.42 7.91
N ALA A 64 -4.62 -8.81 6.73
CA ALA A 64 -4.82 -7.37 6.59
C ALA A 64 -6.12 -6.91 7.26
N SER A 65 -7.21 -7.69 7.19
CA SER A 65 -8.50 -7.35 7.80
C SER A 65 -8.44 -7.19 9.33
N HIS A 66 -7.47 -7.83 9.97
CA HIS A 66 -7.21 -7.70 11.40
C HIS A 66 -6.31 -6.51 11.75
N VAL A 67 -5.56 -5.96 10.78
CA VAL A 67 -4.70 -4.78 10.98
C VAL A 67 -5.46 -3.50 10.63
N ALA A 68 -6.08 -3.46 9.46
CA ALA A 68 -6.93 -2.39 8.97
C ALA A 68 -8.06 -3.00 8.12
N SER A 69 -9.30 -2.87 8.59
CA SER A 69 -10.45 -3.56 7.98
C SER A 69 -11.03 -2.83 6.76
N ILE A 70 -10.74 -1.54 6.59
CA ILE A 70 -11.18 -0.73 5.45
C ILE A 70 -10.09 -0.76 4.38
N ARG A 71 -10.47 -1.04 3.14
CA ARG A 71 -9.54 -1.16 2.01
C ARG A 71 -9.70 0.04 1.09
N GLY A 72 -8.58 0.67 0.75
CA GLY A 72 -8.54 1.70 -0.28
C GLY A 72 -8.71 1.09 -1.67
N ARG A 73 -9.47 1.77 -2.54
CA ARG A 73 -9.58 1.40 -3.94
C ARG A 73 -8.28 1.76 -4.68
N GLN A 74 -7.70 0.78 -5.35
CA GLN A 74 -6.49 0.89 -6.17
C GLN A 74 -6.82 1.19 -7.64
N ASP A 75 -7.90 0.60 -8.16
CA ASP A 75 -8.36 0.81 -9.54
C ASP A 75 -9.90 0.76 -9.61
N SER A 76 -10.47 1.39 -10.64
CA SER A 76 -11.90 1.40 -10.95
C SER A 76 -12.27 0.45 -12.11
N SER A 77 -11.31 -0.30 -12.65
CA SER A 77 -11.53 -1.27 -13.72
C SER A 77 -10.75 -2.56 -13.52
N TYR A 78 -11.35 -3.69 -13.88
CA TYR A 78 -10.69 -4.99 -13.96
C TYR A 78 -11.08 -5.68 -15.27
N GLN A 79 -10.09 -6.04 -16.08
CA GLN A 79 -10.29 -6.66 -17.41
C GLN A 79 -11.24 -5.86 -18.32
N GLY A 80 -11.12 -4.53 -18.29
CA GLY A 80 -11.92 -3.63 -19.14
C GLY A 80 -13.36 -3.43 -18.67
N ARG A 81 -13.74 -3.92 -17.48
CA ARG A 81 -15.05 -3.73 -16.88
C ARG A 81 -14.95 -2.89 -15.60
N PRO A 82 -15.95 -2.04 -15.30
CA PRO A 82 -16.00 -1.32 -14.03
C PRO A 82 -15.91 -2.28 -12.84
N ALA A 83 -14.97 -2.04 -11.94
CA ALA A 83 -14.75 -2.84 -10.74
C ALA A 83 -13.97 -2.05 -9.69
N ASP A 84 -14.33 -2.18 -8.41
CA ASP A 84 -13.52 -1.62 -7.33
C ASP A 84 -12.40 -2.59 -6.95
N VAL A 85 -11.22 -2.36 -7.51
CA VAL A 85 -10.04 -3.20 -7.27
C VAL A 85 -9.36 -2.76 -5.99
N ALA A 86 -9.23 -3.66 -5.02
CA ALA A 86 -8.60 -3.38 -3.72
C ALA A 86 -7.18 -3.96 -3.60
N LEU A 87 -6.71 -4.73 -4.60
CA LEU A 87 -5.41 -5.40 -4.58
C LEU A 87 -4.75 -5.25 -5.95
N ALA A 88 -3.49 -4.82 -5.94
CA ALA A 88 -2.65 -4.72 -7.13
C ALA A 88 -1.47 -5.70 -7.06
N HIS A 89 -1.10 -6.26 -8.21
CA HIS A 89 0.11 -7.07 -8.32
C HIS A 89 1.30 -6.19 -8.70
N ILE A 90 2.23 -6.02 -7.76
CA ILE A 90 3.52 -5.38 -8.05
C ILE A 90 4.42 -6.42 -8.70
N LYS A 91 4.72 -6.24 -9.98
CA LYS A 91 5.60 -7.11 -10.77
C LYS A 91 6.03 -6.40 -12.04
N ASP A 92 7.19 -6.79 -12.57
CA ASP A 92 7.63 -6.35 -13.88
C ASP A 92 6.67 -6.85 -14.98
N LEU A 93 6.09 -5.90 -15.71
CA LEU A 93 5.20 -6.12 -16.85
C LEU A 93 5.87 -5.79 -18.19
N THR A 94 7.10 -5.27 -18.21
CA THR A 94 7.82 -4.85 -19.43
C THR A 94 8.10 -5.99 -20.40
N LYS A 95 8.09 -7.24 -19.91
CA LYS A 95 8.19 -8.45 -20.73
C LYS A 95 6.90 -8.81 -21.48
N GLN A 96 5.77 -8.21 -21.10
CA GLN A 96 4.44 -8.54 -21.63
C GLN A 96 3.80 -7.37 -22.37
N PHE A 97 4.17 -6.14 -22.03
CA PHE A 97 3.60 -4.92 -22.59
C PHE A 97 4.73 -3.95 -22.95
N ASP A 98 4.45 -3.06 -23.92
CA ASP A 98 5.37 -1.96 -24.25
C ASP A 98 5.60 -1.09 -22.99
N ALA A 99 6.86 -0.82 -22.66
CA ALA A 99 7.23 0.00 -21.51
C ALA A 99 6.56 1.38 -21.52
N HIS A 100 6.34 1.97 -22.70
CA HIS A 100 5.65 3.26 -22.84
C HIS A 100 4.15 3.20 -22.50
N SER A 101 3.56 2.01 -22.48
CA SER A 101 2.16 1.79 -22.12
C SER A 101 1.95 1.48 -20.63
N ILE A 102 3.04 1.31 -19.86
CA ILE A 102 2.99 0.98 -18.43
C ILE A 102 2.97 2.28 -17.62
N GLY A 103 1.80 2.63 -17.10
CA GLY A 103 1.57 3.94 -16.47
C GLY A 103 2.15 4.15 -15.06
N ALA A 104 2.76 3.14 -14.43
CA ALA A 104 3.32 3.28 -13.09
C ALA A 104 4.62 2.48 -12.93
N PRO A 105 5.66 3.06 -12.29
CA PRO A 105 6.91 2.33 -12.04
C PRO A 105 6.74 1.10 -11.14
N ALA A 106 5.59 0.96 -10.47
CA ALA A 106 5.27 -0.22 -9.66
C ALA A 106 5.15 -1.51 -10.51
N TYR A 107 5.06 -1.35 -11.84
CA TYR A 107 4.92 -2.42 -12.81
C TYR A 107 6.13 -2.54 -13.75
N THR A 108 7.25 -1.89 -13.42
CA THR A 108 8.49 -1.94 -14.19
C THR A 108 9.67 -2.29 -13.27
N THR A 109 10.88 -2.31 -13.83
CA THR A 109 12.14 -2.45 -13.08
C THR A 109 12.77 -1.09 -12.72
N GLU A 110 12.06 0.01 -12.99
CA GLU A 110 12.56 1.35 -12.72
C GLU A 110 12.50 1.68 -11.23
N LYS A 111 13.48 2.44 -10.76
CA LYS A 111 13.52 2.92 -9.38
C LYS A 111 12.29 3.77 -9.07
N GLN A 112 11.58 3.43 -8.00
CA GLN A 112 10.57 4.31 -7.43
C GLN A 112 11.20 5.30 -6.48
N VAL A 113 10.96 6.60 -6.67
CA VAL A 113 11.37 7.65 -5.73
C VAL A 113 10.63 7.53 -4.39
N PHE A 114 11.10 8.23 -3.35
CA PHE A 114 10.37 8.30 -2.09
C PHE A 114 8.97 8.90 -2.31
N HIS A 115 7.94 8.18 -1.91
CA HIS A 115 6.55 8.60 -2.00
C HIS A 115 5.73 8.08 -0.83
N THR A 116 4.58 8.70 -0.63
CA THR A 116 3.50 8.18 0.22
C THR A 116 2.29 7.90 -0.65
N ASP A 117 1.60 6.79 -0.43
CA ASP A 117 0.34 6.51 -1.13
C ASP A 117 -0.86 7.16 -0.42
N ALA A 118 -2.00 7.14 -1.12
CA ALA A 118 -3.29 7.48 -0.52
C ALA A 118 -3.72 6.43 0.52
N GLY A 119 -4.34 6.91 1.60
CA GLY A 119 -4.76 6.10 2.75
C GLY A 119 -3.84 6.22 3.96
N ASP A 120 -4.15 5.44 4.99
CA ASP A 120 -3.43 5.45 6.28
C ASP A 120 -2.33 4.39 6.34
N ILE A 121 -2.57 3.22 5.73
CA ILE A 121 -1.65 2.08 5.73
C ILE A 121 -1.52 1.53 4.32
N ILE A 122 -0.27 1.37 3.88
CA ILE A 122 0.09 0.56 2.71
C ILE A 122 0.57 -0.79 3.22
N SER A 123 0.11 -1.87 2.60
CA SER A 123 0.57 -3.22 2.90
C SER A 123 1.11 -3.88 1.64
N LEU A 124 2.21 -4.62 1.82
CA LEU A 124 2.87 -5.39 0.77
C LEU A 124 3.00 -6.83 1.24
N PHE A 125 2.67 -7.77 0.35
CA PHE A 125 2.75 -9.20 0.61
C PHE A 125 3.72 -9.85 -0.38
N ALA A 126 4.91 -10.19 0.12
CA ALA A 126 5.97 -10.76 -0.70
C ALA A 126 5.65 -12.23 -1.03
N LEU A 127 5.44 -12.51 -2.30
CA LEU A 127 5.27 -13.87 -2.83
C LEU A 127 6.58 -14.45 -3.34
N GLN A 128 7.51 -13.60 -3.76
CA GLN A 128 8.82 -13.98 -4.26
C GLN A 128 9.77 -12.80 -4.10
N SER A 129 11.05 -13.08 -3.83
CA SER A 129 12.11 -12.08 -3.89
C SER A 129 12.61 -11.91 -5.33
N ALA A 130 13.10 -10.71 -5.65
CA ALA A 130 13.83 -10.50 -6.89
C ALA A 130 15.15 -11.30 -6.89
N ALA A 131 15.64 -11.66 -8.07
CA ALA A 131 16.96 -12.30 -8.20
C ALA A 131 18.10 -11.32 -7.93
N GLU A 132 17.90 -10.05 -8.31
CA GLU A 132 18.79 -8.91 -8.07
C GLU A 132 17.92 -7.66 -7.87
N GLY A 133 18.38 -6.73 -7.02
CA GLY A 133 17.64 -5.51 -6.66
C GLY A 133 16.36 -5.78 -5.86
N GLY A 134 15.39 -4.87 -5.98
CA GLY A 134 14.09 -4.99 -5.31
C GLY A 134 14.13 -4.59 -3.82
N GLU A 135 15.19 -3.89 -3.40
CA GLU A 135 15.27 -3.35 -2.05
C GLU A 135 14.17 -2.32 -1.80
N SER A 136 13.58 -2.36 -0.61
CA SER A 136 12.65 -1.33 -0.15
C SER A 136 13.32 -0.46 0.89
N TYR A 137 13.35 0.84 0.62
CA TYR A 137 13.86 1.87 1.53
C TYR A 137 12.69 2.60 2.15
N LEU A 138 12.83 2.93 3.43
CA LEU A 138 11.82 3.66 4.20
C LEU A 138 12.44 4.91 4.80
N SER A 139 11.66 6.00 4.84
CA SER A 139 12.04 7.24 5.50
C SER A 139 10.87 7.78 6.32
N SER A 140 11.15 8.23 7.54
CA SER A 140 10.14 8.83 8.42
C SER A 140 9.91 10.29 8.04
N SER A 141 8.68 10.62 7.64
CA SER A 141 8.29 12.01 7.34
C SER A 141 8.45 12.91 8.56
N TRP A 142 8.27 12.41 9.78
CA TRP A 142 8.52 13.18 11.00
C TRP A 142 9.99 13.47 11.24
N THR A 143 10.87 12.51 10.94
CA THR A 143 12.31 12.75 11.08
C THR A 143 12.74 13.86 10.11
N VAL A 144 12.26 13.80 8.86
CA VAL A 144 12.50 14.85 7.86
C VAL A 144 11.89 16.19 8.31
N TYR A 145 10.65 16.19 8.80
CA TYR A 145 9.99 17.39 9.31
C TYR A 145 10.77 18.03 10.45
N ASN A 146 11.20 17.25 11.45
CA ASN A 146 11.92 17.76 12.61
C ASN A 146 13.28 18.36 12.21
N GLU A 147 14.00 17.70 11.30
CA GLU A 147 15.26 18.21 10.77
C GLU A 147 15.05 19.55 10.05
N LEU A 148 14.03 19.64 9.18
CA LEU A 148 13.68 20.88 8.50
C LEU A 148 13.19 21.96 9.46
N ALA A 149 12.39 21.62 10.47
CA ALA A 149 11.93 22.57 11.47
C ALA A 149 13.09 23.16 12.28
N GLN A 150 14.11 22.36 12.56
CA GLN A 150 15.31 22.80 13.28
C GLN A 150 16.27 23.63 12.41
N THR A 151 16.47 23.24 11.15
CA THR A 151 17.55 23.79 10.31
C THR A 151 17.06 24.74 9.21
N ARG A 152 15.84 24.56 8.71
CA ARG A 152 15.25 25.25 7.55
C ARG A 152 13.73 25.45 7.70
N PRO A 153 13.26 26.14 8.76
CA PRO A 153 11.82 26.35 8.99
C PRO A 153 11.14 27.17 7.88
N ASP A 154 11.90 27.89 7.06
CA ASP A 154 11.43 28.53 5.84
C ASP A 154 10.85 27.51 4.84
N LEU A 155 11.49 26.36 4.67
CA LEU A 155 11.03 25.30 3.77
C LEU A 155 9.73 24.65 4.26
N ILE A 156 9.56 24.52 5.58
CA ILE A 156 8.30 24.00 6.15
C ILE A 156 7.11 24.89 5.77
N ARG A 157 7.29 26.22 5.77
CA ARG A 157 6.23 27.16 5.39
C ARG A 157 5.84 26.98 3.93
N THR A 158 6.82 26.92 3.04
CA THR A 158 6.58 26.69 1.60
C THR A 158 5.95 25.33 1.32
N LEU A 159 6.39 24.27 2.01
CA LEU A 159 5.80 22.93 1.84
C LEU A 159 4.36 22.81 2.38
N ALA A 160 3.95 23.72 3.27
CA ALA A 160 2.60 23.80 3.80
C ALA A 160 1.63 24.63 2.94
N GLU A 161 2.13 25.32 1.90
CA GLU A 161 1.29 26.04 0.95
C GLU A 161 0.45 25.06 0.11
N PRO A 162 -0.64 25.50 -0.53
CA PRO A 162 -1.38 24.67 -1.47
C PRO A 162 -0.52 24.35 -2.71
N TRP A 163 -0.31 23.07 -3.00
CA TRP A 163 0.36 22.61 -4.20
C TRP A 163 -0.65 21.98 -5.17
N ALA A 164 -0.49 22.26 -6.47
CA ALA A 164 -1.20 21.50 -7.49
C ALA A 164 -0.69 20.05 -7.49
N PHE A 165 -1.61 19.10 -7.41
CA PHE A 165 -1.30 17.67 -7.49
C PHE A 165 -1.49 17.18 -8.92
N ASP A 166 -0.51 16.46 -9.45
CA ASP A 166 -0.66 15.79 -10.74
C ASP A 166 -1.56 14.56 -10.58
N GLU A 167 -2.67 14.51 -11.32
CA GLU A 167 -3.61 13.40 -11.33
C GLU A 167 -3.31 12.37 -12.44
N PHE A 168 -2.14 12.47 -13.08
CA PHE A 168 -1.68 11.54 -14.12
C PHE A 168 -2.73 11.32 -15.23
N GLY A 169 -3.33 12.43 -15.69
CA GLY A 169 -4.28 12.45 -16.81
C GLY A 169 -5.71 12.00 -16.51
N LYS A 170 -6.11 11.87 -15.23
CA LYS A 170 -7.47 11.39 -14.89
C LYS A 170 -8.60 12.41 -15.10
N LEU A 171 -8.37 13.73 -15.20
CA LEU A 171 -9.40 14.74 -15.52
C LEU A 171 -8.83 16.01 -16.21
N GLY A 172 -9.72 16.76 -16.89
CA GLY A 172 -9.49 18.08 -17.51
C GLY A 172 -9.15 19.21 -16.52
N PRO A 173 -9.40 20.51 -16.85
CA PRO A 173 -8.65 21.66 -16.32
C PRO A 173 -8.39 21.59 -14.81
N GLN A 174 -7.10 21.68 -14.47
CA GLN A 174 -6.49 21.54 -13.14
C GLN A 174 -7.50 21.67 -12.02
N ALA A 175 -7.83 20.52 -11.39
CA ALA A 175 -8.63 20.52 -10.19
C ALA A 175 -7.99 21.50 -9.19
N THR A 176 -8.79 22.45 -8.70
CA THR A 176 -8.44 23.30 -7.56
C THR A 176 -7.84 22.41 -6.46
N PRO A 177 -6.78 22.84 -5.75
CA PRO A 177 -6.13 22.02 -4.73
C PRO A 177 -7.13 21.72 -3.61
N SER A 178 -7.89 20.63 -3.76
CA SER A 178 -8.70 20.03 -2.70
C SER A 178 -7.81 19.17 -1.80
N GLY A 179 -6.56 18.95 -2.20
CA GLY A 179 -5.50 18.45 -1.36
C GLY A 179 -5.17 19.48 -0.29
N HIS A 180 -5.96 19.50 0.78
CA HIS A 180 -5.33 19.63 2.08
C HIS A 180 -4.23 18.57 2.06
N CYS A 181 -2.97 19.01 2.06
CA CYS A 181 -1.89 18.15 2.56
C CYS A 181 -2.46 17.63 3.88
N TYR A 182 -2.87 16.36 3.91
CA TYR A 182 -3.47 15.83 5.12
C TYR A 182 -2.38 15.93 6.16
N THR A 183 -2.45 16.99 6.96
CA THR A 183 -1.71 17.15 8.20
C THR A 183 -2.33 16.15 9.15
N THR A 184 -2.16 14.87 8.84
CA THR A 184 -2.54 13.79 9.72
C THR A 184 -1.62 13.91 10.90
N SER A 185 -2.18 13.94 12.10
CA SER A 185 -1.46 13.92 13.38
C SER A 185 -0.61 12.66 13.61
N HIS A 186 -0.42 11.82 12.59
CA HIS A 186 0.14 10.48 12.70
C HIS A 186 1.42 10.36 11.85
N PRO A 187 2.40 9.55 12.30
CA PRO A 187 3.62 9.29 11.56
C PRO A 187 3.37 8.61 10.23
N ARG A 188 3.84 9.25 9.16
CA ARG A 188 3.90 8.68 7.81
C ARG A 188 5.32 8.22 7.49
N MET A 189 5.39 7.09 6.79
CA MET A 189 6.61 6.58 6.18
C MET A 189 6.54 6.80 4.67
N ALA A 190 7.58 7.38 4.09
CA ALA A 190 7.79 7.38 2.66
C ALA A 190 8.55 6.11 2.26
N ILE A 191 8.09 5.46 1.18
CA ILE A 191 8.74 4.27 0.63
C ILE A 191 9.41 4.59 -0.70
N ARG A 192 10.56 3.97 -0.94
CA ARG A 192 11.30 3.99 -2.21
C ARG A 192 11.67 2.55 -2.56
N ARG A 193 11.57 2.15 -3.83
CA ARG A 193 12.05 0.85 -4.30
C ARG A 193 13.31 1.01 -5.14
N GLY A 194 14.31 0.19 -4.85
CA GLY A 194 15.63 0.13 -5.47
C GLY A 194 15.68 -0.82 -6.65
#